data_AF-M0AKV4-F1
#
_entry.id   AF-M0AKV4-F1
#
_cell.length_a   1.000
_cell.length_b   1.000
_cell.length_c   1.000
_cell.angle_alpha   90.00
_cell.angle_beta   90.00
_cell.angle_gamma   90.00
#
_symmetry.space_group_name_H-M   'P 1'
#
loop_
_entity.id
_entity.type
_entity.pdbx_description
1 polymer ?
#
loop_
_entity_poly.entity_id
_entity_poly.type
_entity_poly.pdbx_seq_one_letter_code
_entity_poly.pdbx_strand_id
1 'polypeptide(L)' 'MSKEDDNQIDSNKMAAGIAIGLAIGASIGVAMDNIALGIAIGMGIGVAFGVGWGQA' A
#
# COMPACT_ATOMS: atom_id res chain seq x y z
N MET A 1 -1.21 -29.39 -4.52
CA MET A 1 -1.89 -29.10 -3.24
C MET A 1 -1.40 -27.72 -2.83
N SER A 2 -2.11 -26.61 -3.00
CA SER A 2 -3.49 -26.38 -3.44
C SER A 2 -3.50 -25.35 -4.57
N LYS A 3 -4.49 -25.50 -5.45
CA LYS A 3 -4.90 -24.47 -6.40
C LYS A 3 -5.83 -23.53 -5.63
N GLU A 4 -5.56 -22.24 -5.68
CA GLU A 4 -6.56 -21.20 -5.47
C GLU A 4 -6.45 -20.24 -6.66
N ASP A 5 -7.26 -20.48 -7.69
CA ASP A 5 -7.75 -19.50 -8.67
C ASP A 5 -9.02 -18.90 -8.05
N ASP A 6 -9.14 -17.57 -7.86
CA ASP A 6 -10.45 -16.91 -7.79
C ASP A 6 -10.36 -15.36 -7.89
N ASN A 7 -10.51 -14.88 -9.12
CA ASN A 7 -11.22 -13.66 -9.55
C ASN A 7 -11.23 -12.41 -8.65
N GLN A 8 -10.18 -11.58 -8.62
CA GLN A 8 -10.21 -10.29 -7.90
C GLN A 8 -9.29 -9.27 -8.57
N ILE A 9 -9.72 -8.00 -8.70
CA ILE A 9 -8.87 -6.83 -9.01
C ILE A 9 -7.52 -7.06 -8.33
N ASP A 10 -6.42 -7.23 -9.08
CA ASP A 10 -5.13 -7.79 -8.65
C ASP A 10 -4.80 -7.50 -7.16
N SER A 11 -5.35 -8.31 -6.25
CA SER A 11 -5.41 -7.92 -4.84
C SER A 11 -4.03 -7.99 -4.21
N ASN A 12 -3.14 -8.78 -4.80
CA ASN A 12 -1.71 -8.79 -4.51
C ASN A 12 -1.03 -7.45 -4.82
N LYS A 13 -1.37 -6.79 -5.94
CA LYS A 13 -0.79 -5.49 -6.31
C LYS A 13 -1.32 -4.38 -5.41
N MET A 14 -2.62 -4.40 -5.10
CA MET A 14 -3.23 -3.49 -4.13
C MET A 14 -2.63 -3.68 -2.72
N ALA A 15 -2.53 -4.92 -2.24
CA ALA A 15 -1.94 -5.25 -0.95
C ALA A 15 -0.45 -4.87 -0.88
N ALA A 16 0.31 -5.08 -1.96
CA ALA A 16 1.70 -4.65 -2.06
C ALA A 16 1.83 -3.12 -1.99
N GLY A 17 0.98 -2.39 -2.71
CA GLY A 17 0.94 -0.92 -2.65
C GLY A 17 0.67 -0.41 -1.24
N ILE A 18 -0.33 -0.97 -0.55
CA ILE A 18 -0.66 -0.62 0.84
C ILE A 18 0.50 -0.96 1.78
N ALA A 19 1.11 -2.14 1.67
CA ALA A 19 2.23 -2.56 2.52
C ALA A 19 3.44 -1.62 2.38
N ILE A 20 3.80 -1.27 1.14
CA ILE A 20 4.89 -0.33 0.85
C ILE A 20 4.54 1.07 1.37
N GLY A 21 3.33 1.56 1.08
CA GLY A 21 2.86 2.85 1.54
C GLY A 21 2.85 2.97 3.06
N LEU A 22 2.45 1.92 3.77
CA LEU A 22 2.45 1.88 5.23
C LEU A 22 3.88 1.91 5.81
N ALA A 23 4.81 1.13 5.25
CA ALA A 23 6.19 1.10 5.69
C ALA A 23 6.89 2.46 5.53
N ILE A 24 6.68 3.11 4.37
CA ILE A 24 7.21 4.45 4.09
C ILE A 24 6.52 5.51 4.97
N GLY A 25 5.18 5.48 5.04
CA GLY A 25 4.41 6.43 5.84
C GLY A 25 4.73 6.35 7.33
N ALA A 26 4.87 5.15 7.88
CA ALA A 26 5.23 4.95 9.27
C ALA A 26 6.65 5.46 9.56
N SER A 27 7.64 5.16 8.70
CA SER A 27 9.02 5.63 8.89
C SER A 27 9.14 7.15 8.80
N ILE A 28 8.44 7.78 7.85
CA ILE A 28 8.35 9.25 7.74
C ILE A 28 7.63 9.84 8.96
N GLY A 29 6.52 9.24 9.37
CA GLY A 29 5.75 9.70 10.53
C GLY A 29 6.53 9.66 11.83
N VAL A 30 7.34 8.61 12.05
CA VAL A 30 8.28 8.53 13.18
C VAL A 30 9.35 9.61 13.07
N ALA A 31 9.94 9.81 11.88
CA ALA A 31 10.98 10.82 11.67
C ALA A 31 10.49 12.26 11.89
N MET A 32 9.21 12.53 11.61
CA MET A 32 8.57 13.83 11.78
C MET A 32 7.90 14.01 13.15
N ASP A 33 7.97 13.02 14.04
CA ASP A 33 7.21 12.96 15.30
C ASP A 33 5.70 13.17 15.10
N ASN A 34 5.20 12.80 13.92
CA ASN A 34 3.81 12.98 13.51
C ASN A 34 3.34 11.79 12.66
N ILE A 35 2.96 10.73 13.35
CA ILE A 35 2.48 9.47 12.76
C ILE A 35 1.21 9.69 11.94
N ALA A 36 0.32 10.59 12.36
CA ALA A 36 -0.91 10.87 11.63
C ALA A 36 -0.61 11.42 10.22
N LEU A 37 0.32 12.37 10.13
CA LEU A 37 0.75 12.93 8.86
C LEU A 37 1.51 11.90 8.01
N GLY A 38 2.41 11.13 8.62
CA GLY A 38 3.16 10.09 7.92
C GLY A 38 2.26 9.00 7.32
N ILE A 39 1.28 8.50 8.07
CA ILE A 39 0.32 7.51 7.57
C ILE A 39 -0.56 8.11 6.47
N ALA A 40 -1.01 9.37 6.59
CA ALA A 40 -1.80 10.01 5.54
C ALA A 40 -1.04 10.09 4.20
N ILE A 41 0.23 10.51 4.25
CA ILE A 41 1.11 10.57 3.07
C ILE A 41 1.39 9.17 2.53
N GLY A 42 1.78 8.24 3.40
CA GLY A 42 2.11 6.86 3.02
C GLY A 42 0.94 6.10 2.41
N MET A 43 -0.27 6.27 2.94
CA MET A 43 -1.48 5.67 2.38
C MET A 43 -1.87 6.29 1.04
N GLY A 44 -1.72 7.61 0.88
CA GLY A 44 -1.94 8.27 -0.41
C GLY A 44 -1.02 7.69 -1.50
N ILE A 45 0.26 7.50 -1.18
CA ILE A 45 1.25 6.89 -2.07
C ILE A 45 0.95 5.40 -2.32
N GLY A 46 0.66 4.65 -1.26
CA GLY A 46 0.40 3.21 -1.35
C GLY A 46 -0.82 2.86 -2.19
N VAL A 47 -1.90 3.64 -2.04
CA VAL A 47 -3.10 3.50 -2.87
C VAL A 47 -2.80 3.91 -4.31
N ALA A 48 -2.07 5.00 -4.54
CA ALA A 48 -1.68 5.41 -5.90
C ALA A 48 -0.88 4.32 -6.63
N PHE A 49 0.06 3.66 -5.96
CA PHE A 49 0.79 2.52 -6.53
C PHE A 49 -0.08 1.27 -6.71
N GLY A 50 -0.90 0.92 -5.72
CA GLY A 50 -1.81 -0.23 -5.80
C GLY A 50 -2.78 -0.11 -6.97
N VAL A 51 -3.36 1.08 -7.16
CA VAL A 51 -4.27 1.40 -8.27
C VAL A 51 -3.52 1.57 -9.60
N GLY A 52 -2.33 2.17 -9.59
CA GLY A 52 -1.51 2.38 -10.79
C GLY A 52 -0.99 1.06 -11.38
N TRP A 53 -0.57 0.12 -10.54
CA TRP A 53 -0.10 -1.20 -10.98
C TRP A 53 -1.24 -2.18 -11.25
N GLY A 54 -2.37 -2.01 -10.55
CA GLY A 54 -3.58 -2.81 -10.77
C GLY A 54 -4.30 -2.49 -12.08
N GLN A 55 -4.07 -1.31 -12.66
CA GLN A 55 -4.65 -0.89 -13.94
C GLN A 55 -3.69 -1.03 -15.15
N ALA A 56 -2.42 -1.41 -14.93
CA ALA A 56 -1.41 -1.64 -15.96
C ALA A 56 -1.14 -3.14 -16.17
#